data_AF-A0A7X8XXS7-F1
#
_entry.id   AF-A0A7X8XXS7-F1
#
_cell.length_a   1.000
_cell.length_b   1.000
_cell.length_c   1.000
_cell.angle_alpha   90.00
_cell.angle_beta   90.00
_cell.angle_gamma   90.00
#
_symmetry.space_group_name_H-M   'P 1'
#
loop_
_entity.id
_entity.type
_entity.pdbx_description
1 polymer ?
#
loop_
_entity_poly.entity_id
_entity_poly.type
_entity_poly.pdbx_seq_one_letter_code
_entity_poly.pdbx_strand_id
1 'polypeptide(L)'
;MKLLKWSLLLGLSLFFFSCDDDDDTNPKDANPIYFASDGEVEIGDLGEVYLQLNFDHQTNEVRVVGKLDPSNIDNLPTSSRSSQTISLDVVLDFTLNATSNSRSDDYDYTINVDEGATYSQSLKFASGCVDVPDLDPGFSNGVVASSFVLEDFIQWDDSAGKYYIDSEDIIGLLIPDFDFGNPGNAVYPKIWQESGGSIKGCSELPTTF
;
A
#
# COMPACT_ATOMS: atom_id res chain seq x y z
N MET A 1 -40.64 -5.43 52.21
CA MET A 1 -39.32 -5.13 51.62
C MET A 1 -39.05 -6.03 50.41
N LYS A 2 -39.58 -5.72 49.21
CA LYS A 2 -39.21 -6.42 47.95
C LYS A 2 -39.17 -5.54 46.70
N LEU A 3 -39.56 -4.26 46.80
CA LEU A 3 -39.70 -3.38 45.62
C LEU A 3 -38.48 -2.49 45.33
N LEU A 4 -37.49 -2.42 46.23
CA LEU A 4 -36.29 -1.57 46.02
C LEU A 4 -35.19 -2.22 45.16
N LYS A 5 -35.27 -3.53 44.87
CA LYS A 5 -34.22 -4.24 44.12
C LYS A 5 -34.36 -4.12 42.59
N TRP A 6 -35.51 -3.65 42.10
CA TRP A 6 -35.78 -3.57 40.66
C TRP A 6 -35.59 -2.17 40.06
N SER A 7 -35.50 -1.11 40.87
CA SER A 7 -35.20 0.23 40.33
C SER A 7 -33.72 0.48 40.07
N LEU A 8 -32.82 -0.31 40.70
CA LEU A 8 -31.38 -0.19 40.48
C LEU A 8 -30.93 -0.81 39.15
N LEU A 9 -31.66 -1.80 38.62
CA LEU A 9 -31.32 -2.44 37.34
C LEU A 9 -31.74 -1.62 36.11
N LEU A 10 -32.77 -0.78 36.21
CA LEU A 10 -33.18 0.12 35.11
C LEU A 10 -32.36 1.41 35.08
N GLY A 11 -31.72 1.78 36.19
CA GLY A 11 -30.76 2.90 36.22
C GLY A 11 -29.39 2.54 35.64
N LEU A 12 -29.00 1.26 35.66
CA LEU A 12 -27.71 0.81 35.12
C LEU A 12 -27.74 0.57 33.60
N SER A 13 -28.91 0.39 32.99
CA SER A 13 -29.05 0.18 31.54
C SER A 13 -29.08 1.48 30.73
N LEU A 14 -29.13 2.65 31.38
CA LEU A 14 -29.08 3.97 30.73
C LEU A 14 -27.67 4.60 30.73
N PHE A 15 -26.69 3.97 31.37
CA PHE A 15 -25.28 4.42 31.36
C PHE A 15 -24.38 3.62 30.40
N PHE A 16 -24.92 2.66 29.65
CA PHE A 16 -24.20 1.93 28.59
C PHE A 16 -24.57 2.37 27.17
N PHE A 17 -25.32 3.47 27.03
CA PHE A 17 -25.60 4.14 25.75
C PHE A 17 -25.14 5.60 25.75
N SER A 18 -24.14 5.92 26.56
CA SER A 18 -23.17 6.96 26.23
C SER A 18 -21.95 6.17 25.76
N CYS A 19 -22.00 5.72 24.50
CA CYS A 19 -20.77 5.75 23.72
C CYS A 19 -20.45 7.25 23.63
N ASP A 20 -19.62 7.74 24.53
CA ASP A 20 -18.70 8.83 24.20
C ASP A 20 -17.78 8.27 23.10
N ASP A 21 -18.28 8.16 21.86
CA ASP A 21 -17.45 8.01 20.66
C ASP A 21 -17.02 9.41 20.21
N ASP A 22 -16.54 10.21 21.17
CA ASP A 22 -15.76 11.44 20.95
C ASP A 22 -14.27 11.09 20.93
N ASP A 23 -13.89 9.92 20.41
CA ASP A 23 -12.56 9.75 19.84
C ASP A 23 -12.56 10.44 18.48
N ASP A 24 -12.58 11.78 18.52
CA ASP A 24 -12.14 12.68 17.44
C ASP A 24 -10.65 12.39 17.18
N THR A 25 -10.37 11.18 16.68
CA THR A 25 -9.04 10.78 16.24
C THR A 25 -8.78 11.63 15.01
N ASN A 26 -7.90 12.62 15.18
CA ASN A 26 -7.47 13.48 14.09
C ASN A 26 -7.04 12.57 12.93
N PRO A 27 -7.68 12.67 11.74
CA PRO A 27 -7.37 11.79 10.61
C PRO A 27 -5.91 11.89 10.16
N LYS A 28 -5.24 12.99 10.50
CA LYS A 28 -3.79 13.20 10.30
C LYS A 28 -2.89 12.32 11.19
N ASP A 29 -3.45 11.75 12.25
CA ASP A 29 -2.73 10.87 13.18
C ASP A 29 -3.04 9.39 12.94
N ALA A 30 -3.68 9.07 11.80
CA ALA A 30 -3.93 7.69 11.39
C ALA A 30 -2.62 6.89 11.29
N ASN A 31 -2.64 5.68 11.86
CA ASN A 31 -1.61 4.68 11.67
C ASN A 31 -2.23 3.27 11.70
N PRO A 32 -1.95 2.40 10.73
CA PRO A 32 -1.26 2.71 9.47
C PRO A 32 -2.10 3.59 8.54
N ILE A 33 -1.47 4.21 7.55
CA ILE A 33 -2.14 4.99 6.50
C ILE A 33 -2.34 4.08 5.29
N TYR A 34 -3.59 3.85 4.91
CA TYR A 34 -3.98 2.95 3.83
C TYR A 34 -4.49 3.71 2.61
N PHE A 35 -4.10 3.25 1.43
CA PHE A 35 -4.44 3.81 0.13
C PHE A 35 -4.92 2.70 -0.80
N ALA A 36 -5.89 3.00 -1.63
CA ALA A 36 -6.28 2.15 -2.74
C ALA A 36 -6.62 3.00 -3.95
N SER A 37 -6.35 2.50 -5.15
CA SER A 37 -6.87 3.13 -6.35
C SER A 37 -8.37 2.86 -6.50
N ASP A 38 -9.11 3.86 -6.97
CA ASP A 38 -10.55 3.73 -7.28
C ASP A 38 -10.82 2.81 -8.49
N GLY A 39 -9.77 2.42 -9.20
CA GLY A 39 -9.78 1.57 -10.39
C GLY A 39 -8.36 1.26 -10.83
N GLU A 40 -8.17 0.92 -12.10
CA GLU A 40 -6.85 0.76 -12.69
C GLU A 40 -6.17 2.12 -12.87
N VAL A 41 -4.86 2.13 -12.63
CA VAL A 41 -3.99 3.28 -12.77
C VAL A 41 -2.87 2.90 -13.73
N GLU A 42 -2.58 3.75 -14.71
CA GLU A 42 -1.46 3.54 -15.61
C GLU A 42 -0.14 3.85 -14.90
N ILE A 43 0.77 2.88 -14.90
CA ILE A 43 2.03 2.92 -14.15
C ILE A 43 3.20 2.66 -15.10
N GLY A 44 3.64 3.69 -15.81
CA GLY A 44 4.78 3.60 -16.73
C GLY A 44 4.70 2.38 -17.64
N ASP A 45 5.76 1.58 -17.68
CA ASP A 45 5.81 0.36 -18.50
C ASP A 45 5.04 -0.83 -17.89
N LEU A 46 4.61 -0.77 -16.61
CA LEU A 46 3.75 -1.80 -16.01
C LEU A 46 2.31 -1.76 -16.55
N GLY A 47 1.95 -0.70 -17.28
CA GLY A 47 0.62 -0.52 -17.84
C GLY A 47 -0.44 -0.28 -16.77
N GLU A 48 -1.67 -0.72 -17.03
CA GLU A 48 -2.80 -0.57 -16.10
C GLU A 48 -2.67 -1.55 -14.92
N VAL A 49 -2.68 -1.01 -13.70
CA VAL A 49 -2.50 -1.74 -12.44
C VAL A 49 -3.53 -1.27 -11.42
N TYR A 50 -4.16 -2.20 -10.73
CA TYR A 50 -4.91 -1.89 -9.51
C TYR A 50 -3.96 -1.90 -8.31
N LEU A 51 -3.86 -0.78 -7.58
CA LEU A 51 -2.90 -0.59 -6.51
C LEU A 51 -3.54 -0.48 -5.13
N GLN A 52 -2.87 -1.05 -4.15
CA GLN A 52 -3.09 -0.81 -2.73
C GLN A 52 -1.76 -0.56 -2.04
N LEU A 53 -1.75 0.37 -1.09
CA LEU A 53 -0.56 0.72 -0.32
C LEU A 53 -0.92 0.88 1.15
N ASN A 54 -0.01 0.45 2.02
CA ASN A 54 -0.09 0.63 3.45
C ASN A 54 1.24 1.17 3.95
N PHE A 55 1.20 2.25 4.69
CA PHE A 55 2.35 2.82 5.36
C PHE A 55 2.12 2.81 6.86
N ASP A 56 2.89 1.99 7.58
CA ASP A 56 2.96 1.99 9.03
C ASP A 56 4.17 2.80 9.47
N HIS A 57 3.94 4.06 9.85
CA HIS A 57 5.00 4.97 10.28
C HIS A 57 5.54 4.66 11.67
N GLN A 58 4.86 3.81 12.46
CA GLN A 58 5.41 3.36 13.75
C GLN A 58 6.45 2.25 13.56
N THR A 59 6.29 1.41 12.53
CA THR A 59 7.21 0.32 12.23
C THR A 59 8.15 0.60 11.05
N ASN A 60 7.97 1.73 10.35
CA ASN A 60 8.66 2.09 9.11
C ASN A 60 8.38 1.11 7.95
N GLU A 61 7.24 0.44 7.95
CA GLU A 61 6.88 -0.53 6.92
C GLU A 61 6.07 0.14 5.80
N VAL A 62 6.52 -0.01 4.56
CA VAL A 62 5.72 0.30 3.37
C VAL A 62 5.40 -1.01 2.67
N ARG A 63 4.11 -1.31 2.51
CA ARG A 63 3.66 -2.46 1.74
C ARG A 63 2.84 -2.00 0.56
N VAL A 64 3.13 -2.55 -0.62
CA VAL A 64 2.47 -2.24 -1.87
C VAL A 64 1.99 -3.54 -2.48
N VAL A 65 0.71 -3.59 -2.86
CA VAL A 65 0.11 -4.72 -3.55
C VAL A 65 -0.49 -4.22 -4.85
N GLY A 66 -0.01 -4.76 -5.97
CA GLY A 66 -0.45 -4.41 -7.32
C GLY A 66 -1.00 -5.61 -8.05
N LYS A 67 -2.19 -5.50 -8.64
CA LYS A 67 -2.70 -6.48 -9.61
C LYS A 67 -2.40 -5.98 -11.02
N LEU A 68 -1.62 -6.74 -11.78
CA LEU A 68 -1.19 -6.41 -13.14
C LEU A 68 -2.02 -7.17 -14.17
N ASP A 69 -2.34 -6.49 -15.28
CA ASP A 69 -2.90 -7.11 -16.47
C ASP A 69 -1.86 -8.06 -17.12
N PRO A 70 -2.26 -9.29 -17.51
CA PRO A 70 -1.38 -10.27 -18.13
C PRO A 70 -0.66 -9.78 -19.39
N SER A 71 -1.26 -8.86 -20.14
CA SER A 71 -0.65 -8.26 -21.34
C SER A 71 0.57 -7.36 -21.04
N ASN A 72 0.72 -6.91 -19.79
CA ASN A 72 1.81 -6.02 -19.36
C ASN A 72 2.90 -6.73 -18.57
N ILE A 73 2.75 -8.03 -18.28
CA ILE A 73 3.77 -8.86 -17.59
C ILE A 73 5.08 -8.90 -18.39
N ASP A 74 4.99 -8.79 -19.72
CA ASP A 74 6.17 -8.72 -20.58
C ASP A 74 7.06 -7.49 -20.32
N ASN A 75 6.65 -6.54 -19.48
CA ASN A 75 7.44 -5.35 -19.15
C ASN A 75 8.12 -5.44 -17.76
N LEU A 76 7.90 -6.51 -17.00
CA LEU A 76 8.61 -6.72 -15.73
C LEU A 76 10.11 -7.00 -15.98
N PRO A 77 11.03 -6.46 -15.15
CA PRO A 77 12.46 -6.69 -15.28
C PRO A 77 12.76 -8.19 -15.13
N THR A 78 13.35 -8.79 -16.15
CA THR A 78 13.64 -10.23 -16.18
C THR A 78 15.14 -10.47 -16.36
N SER A 79 15.83 -10.82 -15.27
CA SER A 79 17.20 -11.33 -15.34
C SER A 79 17.29 -12.78 -15.84
N SER A 80 16.16 -13.45 -16.10
CA SER A 80 16.10 -14.80 -16.67
C SER A 80 14.73 -15.11 -17.29
N ARG A 81 14.53 -14.82 -18.59
CA ARG A 81 13.36 -15.37 -19.31
C ARG A 81 13.61 -16.79 -19.77
N SER A 82 12.77 -17.71 -19.29
CA SER A 82 12.13 -18.64 -20.22
C SER A 82 10.95 -17.91 -20.86
N SER A 83 10.77 -18.03 -22.18
CA SER A 83 9.77 -17.31 -22.98
C SER A 83 8.35 -17.86 -22.75
N GLN A 84 7.78 -17.73 -21.55
CA GLN A 84 6.38 -18.08 -21.29
C GLN A 84 5.48 -16.85 -21.36
N THR A 85 4.53 -16.87 -22.29
CA THR A 85 3.41 -15.94 -22.33
C THR A 85 2.46 -16.28 -21.18
N ILE A 86 2.33 -15.40 -20.20
CA ILE A 86 1.36 -15.55 -19.12
C ILE A 86 0.04 -14.92 -19.55
N SER A 87 -1.04 -15.70 -19.53
CA SER A 87 -2.38 -15.24 -19.93
C SER A 87 -3.32 -15.02 -18.74
N LEU A 88 -2.78 -14.91 -17.52
CA LEU A 88 -3.54 -14.81 -16.28
C LEU A 88 -3.07 -13.59 -15.49
N ASP A 89 -4.00 -12.89 -14.85
CA ASP A 89 -3.69 -11.79 -13.93
C ASP A 89 -2.68 -12.21 -12.86
N VAL A 90 -1.77 -11.29 -12.54
CA VAL A 90 -0.71 -11.51 -11.56
C VAL A 90 -0.78 -10.45 -10.47
N VAL A 91 -0.47 -10.86 -9.24
CA VAL A 91 -0.37 -10.00 -8.08
C VAL A 91 1.09 -9.88 -7.68
N LEU A 92 1.57 -8.64 -7.66
CA LEU A 92 2.82 -8.21 -7.04
C LEU A 92 2.53 -7.83 -5.58
N ASP A 93 3.29 -8.38 -4.65
CA ASP A 93 3.28 -7.98 -3.23
C ASP A 93 4.71 -7.63 -2.82
N PHE A 94 4.93 -6.35 -2.54
CA PHE A 94 6.21 -5.76 -2.16
C PHE A 94 6.09 -5.21 -0.74
N THR A 95 7.05 -5.51 0.13
CA THR A 95 7.15 -4.91 1.46
C THR A 95 8.58 -4.40 1.65
N LEU A 96 8.71 -3.12 2.00
CA LEU A 96 9.97 -2.47 2.36
C LEU A 96 9.94 -2.09 3.83
N ASN A 97 11.03 -2.42 4.53
CA ASN A 97 11.27 -1.95 5.89
C ASN A 97 12.24 -0.77 5.78
N ALA A 98 11.70 0.44 5.75
CA ALA A 98 12.52 1.64 5.71
C ALA A 98 13.32 1.79 7.01
N THR A 99 14.46 2.48 6.94
CA THR A 99 15.31 2.65 8.12
C THR A 99 14.71 3.65 9.10
N SER A 100 14.11 4.71 8.58
CA SER A 100 13.35 5.67 9.39
C SER A 100 12.36 6.47 8.54
N ASN A 101 11.41 7.12 9.22
CA ASN A 101 10.56 8.15 8.62
C ASN A 101 10.52 9.40 9.49
N SER A 102 10.08 10.51 8.91
CA SER A 102 9.83 11.76 9.60
C SER A 102 8.58 12.43 9.06
N ARG A 103 7.84 13.12 9.93
CA ARG A 103 6.65 13.89 9.59
C ARG A 103 6.92 15.39 9.72
N SER A 104 6.54 16.16 8.70
CA SER A 104 6.62 17.63 8.71
C SER A 104 5.51 18.26 9.59
N ASP A 105 5.58 19.57 9.79
CA ASP A 105 4.51 20.32 10.47
C ASP A 105 3.20 20.35 9.66
N ASP A 106 3.31 20.20 8.32
CA ASP A 106 2.20 20.10 7.39
C ASP A 106 1.66 18.66 7.25
N TYR A 107 2.18 17.74 8.07
CA TYR A 107 1.82 16.32 8.16
C TYR A 107 2.28 15.45 6.99
N ASP A 108 3.20 15.94 6.16
CA ASP A 108 3.79 15.17 5.07
C ASP A 108 4.90 14.24 5.61
N TYR A 109 4.97 13.02 5.08
CA TYR A 109 5.94 12.02 5.50
C TYR A 109 7.07 11.88 4.50
N THR A 110 8.30 11.93 5.01
CA THR A 110 9.53 11.57 4.31
C THR A 110 10.02 10.21 4.81
N ILE A 111 10.45 9.35 3.89
CA ILE A 111 10.99 8.02 4.20
C ILE A 111 12.47 7.96 3.84
N ASN A 112 13.30 7.51 4.79
CA ASN A 112 14.73 7.29 4.59
C ASN A 112 15.01 5.79 4.53
N VAL A 113 15.69 5.36 3.48
CA VAL A 113 16.03 3.96 3.23
C VAL A 113 17.53 3.88 3.09
N ASP A 114 18.19 3.22 4.04
CA ASP A 114 19.64 3.07 4.01
C ASP A 114 20.05 1.81 3.25
N GLU A 115 21.28 1.81 2.71
CA GLU A 115 21.92 0.58 2.24
C GLU A 115 21.82 -0.53 3.31
N GLY A 116 21.31 -1.70 2.92
CA GLY A 116 21.06 -2.81 3.83
C GLY A 116 19.63 -2.89 4.40
N ALA A 117 18.77 -1.88 4.18
CA ALA A 117 17.34 -1.98 4.49
C ALA A 117 16.71 -3.19 3.79
N THR A 118 15.84 -3.91 4.49
CA THR A 118 15.29 -5.19 3.99
C THR A 118 14.00 -4.99 3.23
N TYR A 119 13.84 -5.72 2.14
CA TYR A 119 12.58 -5.82 1.43
C TYR A 119 12.21 -7.29 1.16
N SER A 120 10.91 -7.54 0.94
CA SER A 120 10.38 -8.79 0.42
C SER A 120 9.54 -8.51 -0.81
N GLN A 121 9.66 -9.38 -1.81
CA GLN A 121 8.89 -9.33 -3.03
C GLN A 121 8.30 -10.71 -3.31
N SER A 122 7.08 -10.75 -3.84
CA SER A 122 6.50 -11.98 -4.35
C SER A 122 5.58 -11.71 -5.53
N LEU A 123 5.50 -12.69 -6.43
CA LEU A 123 4.69 -12.64 -7.62
C LEU A 123 3.81 -13.89 -7.71
N LYS A 124 2.49 -13.70 -7.74
CA LYS A 124 1.51 -14.81 -7.68
C LYS A 124 0.46 -14.67 -8.76
N PHE A 125 -0.03 -15.78 -9.31
CA PHE A 125 -1.26 -15.73 -10.10
C PHE A 125 -2.42 -15.28 -9.21
N ALA A 126 -3.15 -14.25 -9.64
CA ALA A 126 -4.32 -13.76 -8.90
C ALA A 126 -5.36 -14.88 -8.73
N SER A 127 -5.50 -15.72 -9.77
CA SER A 127 -6.30 -16.94 -9.71
C SER A 127 -5.62 -17.99 -8.82
N GLY A 128 -6.23 -18.27 -7.68
CA GLY A 128 -5.76 -19.31 -6.75
C GLY A 128 -4.59 -18.91 -5.86
N CYS A 129 -4.03 -17.72 -6.05
CA CYS A 129 -2.94 -17.16 -5.24
C CYS A 129 -1.74 -18.12 -5.10
N VAL A 130 -1.33 -18.68 -6.22
CA VAL A 130 -0.19 -19.60 -6.31
C VAL A 130 1.00 -18.89 -6.95
N ASP A 131 2.20 -19.21 -6.50
CA ASP A 131 3.43 -18.63 -7.02
C ASP A 131 3.56 -18.89 -8.52
N VAL A 132 4.07 -17.89 -9.26
CA VAL A 132 4.26 -18.02 -10.71
C VAL A 132 5.51 -18.87 -10.98
N PRO A 133 5.38 -20.08 -11.56
CA PRO A 133 6.52 -20.94 -11.84
C PRO A 133 7.49 -20.27 -12.83
N ASP A 134 8.79 -20.53 -12.68
CA ASP A 134 9.86 -20.13 -13.61
C ASP A 134 10.10 -18.61 -13.80
N LEU A 135 9.36 -17.72 -13.13
CA LEU A 135 9.62 -16.27 -13.09
C LEU A 135 10.24 -15.77 -11.77
N ASP A 136 10.46 -16.66 -10.80
CA ASP A 136 10.75 -16.28 -9.42
C ASP A 136 12.20 -16.50 -8.88
N PRO A 137 13.28 -16.18 -9.63
CA PRO A 137 14.57 -15.96 -9.01
C PRO A 137 14.81 -14.48 -8.61
N GLY A 138 14.02 -13.54 -9.16
CA GLY A 138 14.15 -12.10 -8.93
C GLY A 138 13.22 -11.50 -7.86
N PHE A 139 12.07 -12.12 -7.60
CA PHE A 139 11.08 -11.65 -6.61
C PHE A 139 11.31 -12.37 -5.28
N SER A 140 12.36 -11.98 -4.58
CA SER A 140 12.74 -12.61 -3.32
C SER A 140 13.03 -11.60 -2.22
N ASN A 141 13.26 -12.10 -1.02
CA ASN A 141 13.74 -11.27 0.08
C ASN A 141 15.15 -10.77 -0.22
N GLY A 142 15.36 -9.48 -0.07
CA GLY A 142 16.63 -8.83 -0.40
C GLY A 142 16.96 -7.67 0.52
N VAL A 143 18.02 -6.97 0.15
CA VAL A 143 18.45 -5.73 0.80
C VAL A 143 18.68 -4.65 -0.24
N VAL A 144 18.35 -3.41 0.12
CA VAL A 144 18.58 -2.23 -0.72
C VAL A 144 20.07 -2.01 -0.93
N ALA A 145 20.49 -1.82 -2.19
CA ALA A 145 21.90 -1.74 -2.58
C ALA A 145 22.55 -0.36 -2.38
N SER A 146 21.75 0.70 -2.23
CA SER A 146 22.23 2.07 -2.01
C SER A 146 21.19 2.88 -1.25
N SER A 147 21.63 3.75 -0.33
CA SER A 147 20.72 4.63 0.39
C SER A 147 19.97 5.59 -0.54
N PHE A 148 18.70 5.84 -0.24
CA PHE A 148 17.87 6.84 -0.90
C PHE A 148 16.84 7.45 0.07
N VAL A 149 16.26 8.59 -0.33
CA VAL A 149 15.25 9.32 0.44
C VAL A 149 14.07 9.60 -0.48
N LEU A 150 12.86 9.34 0.00
CA LEU A 150 11.62 9.75 -0.64
C LEU A 150 11.03 10.90 0.17
N GLU A 151 11.29 12.12 -0.28
CA GLU A 151 10.74 13.35 0.32
C GLU A 151 9.26 13.48 -0.03
N ASP A 152 8.45 13.94 0.93
CA ASP A 152 7.00 14.16 0.76
C ASP A 152 6.27 12.98 0.10
N PHE A 153 6.71 11.76 0.43
CA PHE A 153 6.19 10.50 -0.11
C PHE A 153 4.70 10.32 0.14
N ILE A 154 4.22 10.71 1.31
CA ILE A 154 2.80 10.77 1.64
C ILE A 154 2.49 12.19 2.07
N GLN A 155 1.54 12.83 1.38
CA GLN A 155 1.19 14.22 1.59
C GLN A 155 -0.22 14.37 2.13
N TRP A 156 -0.41 15.32 3.05
CA TRP A 156 -1.72 15.66 3.56
C TRP A 156 -2.37 16.76 2.72
N ASP A 157 -3.59 16.52 2.23
CA ASP A 157 -4.38 17.57 1.58
C ASP A 157 -5.44 18.12 2.54
N ASP A 158 -5.24 19.35 3.04
CA ASP A 158 -6.19 20.04 3.92
C ASP A 158 -7.55 20.30 3.27
N SER A 159 -7.61 20.43 1.95
CA SER A 159 -8.86 20.68 1.23
C SER A 159 -9.70 19.42 1.05
N ALA A 160 -9.03 18.27 0.88
CA ALA A 160 -9.67 16.96 0.81
C ALA A 160 -9.87 16.32 2.19
N GLY A 161 -9.11 16.76 3.21
CA GLY A 161 -9.14 16.23 4.56
C GLY A 161 -8.60 14.80 4.64
N LYS A 162 -7.64 14.44 3.78
CA LYS A 162 -7.06 13.08 3.71
C LYS A 162 -5.67 13.08 3.08
N TYR A 163 -4.93 12.00 3.31
CA TYR A 163 -3.63 11.75 2.69
C TYR A 163 -3.75 11.37 1.21
N TYR A 164 -2.70 11.67 0.44
CA TYR A 164 -2.45 11.11 -0.88
C TYR A 164 -0.99 10.74 -1.08
N ILE A 165 -0.75 9.94 -2.10
CA ILE A 165 0.56 9.63 -2.66
C ILE A 165 0.49 9.81 -4.18
N ASP A 166 1.55 10.36 -4.78
CA ASP A 166 1.68 10.40 -6.22
C ASP A 166 2.13 9.02 -6.72
N SER A 167 1.44 8.49 -7.73
CA SER A 167 1.73 7.13 -8.22
C SER A 167 3.16 6.95 -8.73
N GLU A 168 3.86 8.02 -9.11
CA GLU A 168 5.29 8.01 -9.46
C GLU A 168 6.17 7.44 -8.33
N ASP A 169 5.93 7.87 -7.10
CA ASP A 169 6.73 7.48 -5.93
C ASP A 169 6.57 5.99 -5.62
N ILE A 170 5.42 5.41 -5.96
CA ILE A 170 5.16 3.98 -5.81
C ILE A 170 5.98 3.17 -6.81
N ILE A 171 6.19 3.67 -8.04
CA ILE A 171 7.02 3.01 -9.05
C ILE A 171 8.46 2.92 -8.59
N GLY A 172 8.98 4.03 -8.03
CA GLY A 172 10.33 4.10 -7.46
C GLY A 172 10.59 3.05 -6.39
N LEU A 173 9.55 2.65 -5.65
CA LEU A 173 9.65 1.60 -4.63
C LEU A 173 9.57 0.18 -5.21
N LEU A 174 8.67 -0.05 -6.16
CA LEU A 174 8.34 -1.40 -6.64
C LEU A 174 9.46 -2.04 -7.45
N ILE A 175 10.36 -1.26 -8.06
CA ILE A 175 11.38 -1.78 -8.96
C ILE A 175 12.73 -1.08 -8.77
N PRO A 176 13.64 -1.63 -7.94
CA PRO A 176 14.91 -0.99 -7.62
C PRO A 176 15.92 -0.86 -8.79
N ASP A 177 15.63 -1.42 -9.96
CA ASP A 177 16.49 -1.41 -11.15
C ASP A 177 15.83 -0.83 -12.43
N PHE A 178 14.65 -0.19 -12.31
CA PHE A 178 14.00 0.39 -13.49
C PHE A 178 14.67 1.73 -13.85
N ASP A 179 15.27 1.79 -15.04
CA ASP A 179 15.76 3.04 -15.62
C ASP A 179 14.55 3.87 -16.04
N PHE A 180 14.24 4.90 -15.25
CA PHE A 180 13.23 5.89 -15.61
C PHE A 180 13.75 6.67 -16.82
N GLY A 181 13.44 6.15 -18.01
CA GLY A 181 13.54 6.90 -19.24
C GLY A 181 12.84 8.25 -19.01
N ASN A 182 13.65 9.30 -19.00
CA ASN A 182 13.32 10.70 -18.76
C ASN A 182 11.81 11.01 -18.91
N PRO A 183 11.06 11.25 -17.81
CA PRO A 183 9.60 11.36 -17.84
C PRO A 183 9.21 12.69 -18.51
N GLY A 184 9.13 12.67 -19.84
CA GLY A 184 8.61 13.80 -20.59
C GLY A 184 7.12 13.96 -20.30
N ASN A 185 6.76 14.99 -19.53
CA ASN A 185 5.38 15.45 -19.31
C ASN A 185 4.36 14.37 -18.85
N ALA A 186 4.78 13.32 -18.16
CA ALA A 186 3.86 12.37 -17.56
C ALA A 186 3.12 13.04 -16.39
N VAL A 187 1.79 12.95 -16.36
CA VAL A 187 0.98 13.36 -15.22
C VAL A 187 0.63 12.09 -14.45
N TYR A 188 1.26 11.91 -13.30
CA TYR A 188 1.00 10.76 -12.44
C TYR A 188 -0.25 11.01 -11.59
N PRO A 189 -1.22 10.09 -11.57
CA PRO A 189 -2.41 10.26 -10.75
C PRO A 189 -2.10 10.12 -9.25
N LYS A 190 -2.85 10.88 -8.44
CA LYS A 190 -2.87 10.77 -6.98
C LYS A 190 -3.67 9.55 -6.55
N ILE A 191 -3.11 8.76 -5.65
CA ILE A 191 -3.83 7.68 -4.96
C ILE A 191 -4.19 8.20 -3.58
N TRP A 192 -5.48 8.17 -3.28
CA TRP A 192 -6.01 8.77 -2.06
C TRP A 192 -6.09 7.75 -0.93
N GLN A 193 -6.00 8.27 0.30
CA GLN A 193 -6.27 7.50 1.51
C GLN A 193 -7.70 6.98 1.51
N GLU A 194 -7.84 5.73 1.96
CA GLU A 194 -9.09 5.03 2.17
C GLU A 194 -9.37 4.87 3.68
N SER A 195 -10.61 5.14 4.08
CA SER A 195 -11.01 5.09 5.49
C SER A 195 -11.20 3.65 5.97
N GLY A 196 -10.46 3.25 7.00
CA GLY A 196 -10.67 1.96 7.69
C GLY A 196 -10.30 0.72 6.88
N GLY A 197 -9.45 0.88 5.85
CA GLY A 197 -9.01 -0.23 5.00
C GLY A 197 -7.82 -1.00 5.57
N SER A 198 -7.64 -2.22 5.07
CA SER A 198 -6.41 -3.00 5.19
C SER A 198 -5.99 -3.44 3.79
N ILE A 199 -4.69 -3.67 3.58
CA ILE A 199 -4.23 -4.30 2.34
C ILE A 199 -4.92 -5.66 2.19
N LYS A 200 -5.58 -5.84 1.05
CA LYS A 200 -6.13 -7.11 0.62
C LYS A 200 -4.98 -8.00 0.20
N GLY A 201 -4.91 -9.20 0.77
CA GLY A 201 -4.00 -10.22 0.29
C GLY A 201 -4.34 -10.64 -1.14
N CYS A 202 -3.41 -11.33 -1.79
CA CYS A 202 -3.58 -11.80 -3.16
C CYS A 202 -4.87 -12.64 -3.38
N SER A 203 -5.35 -13.39 -2.38
CA SER A 203 -6.63 -14.12 -2.44
C SER A 203 -7.89 -13.24 -2.33
N GLU A 204 -7.73 -11.98 -1.93
CA GLU A 204 -8.80 -11.03 -1.65
C GLU A 204 -8.91 -9.94 -2.73
N LEU A 205 -7.96 -9.89 -3.66
CA LEU A 205 -8.03 -9.03 -4.83
C LEU A 205 -9.06 -9.56 -5.84
N PRO A 206 -9.74 -8.68 -6.59
CA PRO A 206 -10.70 -9.11 -7.60
C PRO A 206 -10.05 -10.04 -8.62
N THR A 207 -10.61 -11.25 -8.81
CA THR A 207 -10.07 -12.26 -9.74
C THR A 207 -10.59 -12.10 -11.17
N THR A 208 -11.53 -11.19 -11.39
CA THR A 208 -12.14 -10.85 -12.68
C THR A 208 -12.38 -9.35 -12.70
N PHE A 209 -11.99 -8.70 -13.80
CA PHE A 209 -12.38 -7.34 -14.12
C PHE A 209 -13.77 -7.31 -14.78
#